data_AF-R5QK58-F1
#
_entry.id   AF-R5QK58-F1
#
_cell.length_a   1.000
_cell.length_b   1.000
_cell.length_c   1.000
_cell.angle_alpha   90.00
_cell.angle_beta   90.00
_cell.angle_gamma   90.00
#
_symmetry.space_group_name_H-M   'P 1'
#
loop_
_entity.id
_entity.type
_entity.pdbx_description
1 polymer ?
#
loop_
_entity_poly.entity_id
_entity_poly.type
_entity_poly.pdbx_seq_one_letter_code
_entity_poly.pdbx_strand_id
1 'polypeptide(L)'
;MTAKGKRKKAVKISKTIKVNGRTLKVTGIAANAFKGNKKMTSVTIGSNVKKIGSGAFMNCRNLTRVTVTAKGLTSIGKNAFKGDRKLKTVNLRKVKALKKVGKGAFKGISKKVTVKVPKQKKKAYSKLLKKAGIAAGRIK
;
A
#
# COMPACT_ATOMS: atom_id res chain seq x y z
N MET A 1 -23.58 -17.84 9.10
CA MET A 1 -22.90 -18.32 7.87
C MET A 1 -21.65 -17.48 7.59
N THR A 2 -20.47 -17.87 8.09
CA THR A 2 -19.21 -17.19 7.77
C THR A 2 -18.75 -17.61 6.39
N ALA A 3 -18.95 -16.76 5.38
CA ALA A 3 -18.29 -16.92 4.10
C ALA A 3 -16.76 -16.84 4.34
N LYS A 4 -16.11 -18.00 4.42
CA LYS A 4 -14.65 -18.14 4.22
C LYS A 4 -14.37 -17.81 2.75
N GLY A 5 -14.57 -16.54 2.37
CA GLY A 5 -14.32 -16.04 1.03
C GLY A 5 -12.90 -16.43 0.65
N LYS A 6 -12.76 -17.16 -0.47
CA LYS A 6 -11.47 -17.56 -1.04
C LYS A 6 -10.60 -16.30 -1.17
N ARG A 7 -9.73 -16.03 -0.18
CA ARG A 7 -8.89 -14.82 -0.19
C ARG A 7 -7.97 -14.91 -1.40
N LYS A 8 -8.26 -14.09 -2.42
CA LYS A 8 -7.57 -14.11 -3.72
C LYS A 8 -6.08 -13.82 -3.53
N LYS A 9 -5.24 -14.50 -4.31
CA LYS A 9 -3.79 -14.24 -4.37
C LYS A 9 -3.51 -12.81 -4.83
N ALA A 10 -4.24 -12.31 -5.84
CA ALA A 10 -4.18 -10.93 -6.28
C ALA A 10 -5.44 -10.16 -5.86
N VAL A 11 -5.27 -9.04 -5.16
CA VAL A 11 -6.36 -8.14 -4.76
C VAL A 11 -6.32 -6.86 -5.58
N LYS A 12 -7.45 -6.48 -6.16
CA LYS A 12 -7.63 -5.19 -6.83
C LYS A 12 -8.58 -4.34 -5.99
N ILE A 13 -8.08 -3.23 -5.48
CA ILE A 13 -8.90 -2.22 -4.80
C ILE A 13 -9.36 -1.27 -5.90
N SER A 14 -10.59 -1.46 -6.36
CA SER A 14 -11.16 -0.77 -7.52
C SER A 14 -11.23 0.74 -7.31
N LYS A 15 -11.19 1.51 -8.41
CA LYS A 15 -11.38 2.98 -8.37
C LYS A 15 -12.78 3.37 -7.91
N THR A 16 -13.75 2.50 -8.17
CA THR A 16 -15.17 2.70 -7.88
C THR A 16 -15.82 1.36 -7.51
N ILE A 17 -16.98 1.44 -6.86
CA ILE A 17 -17.91 0.33 -6.64
C ILE A 17 -19.31 0.76 -7.07
N LYS A 18 -20.15 -0.19 -7.49
CA LYS A 18 -21.58 0.04 -7.73
C LYS A 18 -22.36 -0.48 -6.53
N VAL A 19 -23.22 0.35 -5.95
CA VAL A 19 -24.13 -0.01 -4.87
C VAL A 19 -25.50 0.58 -5.23
N ASN A 20 -26.51 -0.29 -5.39
CA ASN A 20 -27.88 0.11 -5.72
C ASN A 20 -27.94 1.06 -6.94
N GLY A 21 -27.29 0.68 -8.04
CA GLY A 21 -27.23 1.49 -9.27
C GLY A 21 -26.30 2.72 -9.22
N ARG A 22 -25.85 3.16 -8.03
CA ARG A 22 -24.98 4.34 -7.88
C ARG A 22 -23.50 3.95 -7.92
N THR A 23 -22.70 4.75 -8.63
CA THR A 23 -21.24 4.58 -8.69
C THR A 23 -20.55 5.42 -7.63
N LEU A 24 -19.93 4.76 -6.65
CA LEU A 24 -19.19 5.41 -5.56
C LEU A 24 -17.68 5.31 -5.79
N LYS A 25 -16.94 6.38 -5.50
CA LYS A 25 -15.47 6.41 -5.58
C LYS A 25 -14.87 5.74 -4.34
N VAL A 26 -13.89 4.86 -4.53
CA VAL A 26 -13.09 4.31 -3.43
C VAL A 26 -11.97 5.29 -3.13
N THR A 27 -12.12 6.07 -2.05
CA THR A 27 -11.20 7.15 -1.68
C THR A 27 -10.18 6.75 -0.62
N GLY A 28 -10.36 5.61 0.04
CA GLY A 28 -9.48 5.18 1.12
C GLY A 28 -9.48 3.68 1.33
N ILE A 29 -8.45 3.22 2.03
CA ILE A 29 -8.37 1.86 2.57
C ILE A 29 -8.37 2.02 4.09
N ALA A 30 -9.38 1.43 4.73
CA ALA A 30 -9.58 1.57 6.17
C ALA A 30 -8.41 0.99 6.99
N ALA A 31 -8.32 1.39 8.25
CA ALA A 31 -7.37 0.81 9.18
C ALA A 31 -7.60 -0.71 9.28
N ASN A 32 -6.50 -1.47 9.32
CA ASN A 32 -6.50 -2.93 9.43
C ASN A 32 -7.30 -3.72 8.36
N ALA A 33 -7.77 -3.10 7.27
CA ALA A 33 -8.69 -3.71 6.30
C ALA A 33 -8.24 -5.09 5.74
N PHE A 34 -6.92 -5.29 5.59
CA PHE A 34 -6.31 -6.53 5.13
C PHE A 34 -5.30 -7.10 6.13
N LYS A 35 -5.31 -6.66 7.39
CA LYS A 35 -4.36 -7.11 8.43
C LYS A 35 -4.35 -8.63 8.52
N GLY A 36 -3.16 -9.21 8.50
CA GLY A 36 -2.94 -10.64 8.66
C GLY A 36 -3.40 -11.49 7.47
N ASN A 37 -3.66 -10.91 6.30
CA ASN A 37 -4.02 -11.70 5.13
C ASN A 37 -2.83 -12.53 4.64
N LYS A 38 -2.81 -13.81 5.03
CA LYS A 38 -1.76 -14.77 4.67
C LYS A 38 -1.87 -15.30 3.24
N LYS A 39 -2.95 -15.07 2.49
CA LYS A 39 -3.11 -15.62 1.13
C LYS A 39 -2.78 -14.61 0.01
N MET A 40 -2.89 -13.32 0.31
CA MET A 40 -2.63 -12.26 -0.67
C MET A 40 -1.14 -12.17 -1.00
N THR A 41 -0.81 -12.25 -2.29
CA THR A 41 0.54 -12.14 -2.86
C THR A 41 0.76 -10.81 -3.58
N SER A 42 -0.29 -10.16 -4.06
CA SER A 42 -0.21 -8.83 -4.67
C SER A 42 -1.46 -7.98 -4.41
N VAL A 43 -1.27 -6.66 -4.40
CA VAL A 43 -2.36 -5.69 -4.36
C VAL A 43 -2.15 -4.55 -5.36
N THR A 44 -3.20 -4.22 -6.10
CA THR A 44 -3.28 -3.03 -6.95
C THR A 44 -4.28 -2.05 -6.36
N ILE A 45 -3.80 -0.86 -6.01
CA ILE A 45 -4.58 0.22 -5.40
C ILE A 45 -5.06 1.18 -6.49
N GLY A 46 -6.39 1.33 -6.58
CA GLY A 46 -7.10 2.09 -7.61
C GLY A 46 -6.83 3.59 -7.59
N SER A 47 -7.10 4.23 -8.73
CA SER A 47 -6.67 5.60 -9.03
C SER A 47 -7.28 6.70 -8.14
N ASN A 48 -8.42 6.43 -7.52
CA ASN A 48 -9.15 7.38 -6.67
C ASN A 48 -8.70 7.37 -5.20
N VAL A 49 -7.89 6.39 -4.78
CA VAL A 49 -7.49 6.26 -3.38
C VAL A 49 -6.57 7.40 -2.95
N LYS A 50 -6.97 8.10 -1.89
CA LYS A 50 -6.25 9.21 -1.26
C LYS A 50 -5.48 8.78 -0.02
N LYS A 51 -5.99 7.80 0.74
CA LYS A 51 -5.41 7.39 2.03
C LYS A 51 -5.32 5.88 2.19
N ILE A 52 -4.19 5.39 2.70
CA ILE A 52 -4.03 4.03 3.21
C ILE A 52 -4.00 4.11 4.74
N GLY A 53 -4.94 3.45 5.41
CA GLY A 53 -5.10 3.49 6.86
C GLY A 53 -3.98 2.85 7.65
N SER A 54 -3.98 3.06 8.97
CA SER A 54 -3.02 2.43 9.87
C SER A 54 -3.19 0.91 9.86
N GLY A 55 -2.07 0.20 9.75
CA GLY A 55 -2.08 -1.27 9.75
C GLY A 55 -2.83 -1.93 8.60
N ALA A 56 -3.23 -1.18 7.56
CA ALA A 56 -4.12 -1.65 6.50
C ALA A 56 -3.70 -2.99 5.88
N PHE A 57 -2.39 -3.24 5.73
CA PHE A 57 -1.81 -4.47 5.20
C PHE A 57 -0.87 -5.14 6.20
N MET A 58 -0.88 -4.77 7.48
CA MET A 58 0.07 -5.29 8.47
C MET A 58 0.06 -6.82 8.53
N ASN A 59 1.23 -7.44 8.55
CA ASN A 59 1.43 -8.89 8.63
C ASN A 59 0.80 -9.68 7.47
N CYS A 60 0.69 -9.09 6.28
CA CYS A 60 0.40 -9.84 5.04
C CYS A 60 1.66 -10.59 4.59
N ARG A 61 2.01 -11.66 5.31
CA ARG A 61 3.32 -12.34 5.18
C ARG A 61 3.65 -12.90 3.79
N ASN A 62 2.63 -13.11 2.94
CA ASN A 62 2.83 -13.55 1.56
C ASN A 62 2.75 -12.43 0.52
N LEU A 63 2.49 -11.18 0.93
CA LEU A 63 2.44 -10.03 0.03
C LEU A 63 3.84 -9.74 -0.52
N THR A 64 3.97 -9.77 -1.85
CA THR A 64 5.23 -9.55 -2.57
C THR A 64 5.24 -8.25 -3.35
N ARG A 65 4.07 -7.76 -3.76
CA ARG A 65 3.95 -6.60 -4.66
C ARG A 65 2.77 -5.71 -4.27
N VAL A 66 3.06 -4.41 -4.13
CA VAL A 66 2.06 -3.35 -4.01
C VAL A 66 2.21 -2.42 -5.20
N THR A 67 1.14 -2.20 -5.96
CA THR A 67 1.10 -1.24 -7.06
C THR A 67 0.09 -0.15 -6.75
N VAL A 68 0.53 1.11 -6.71
CA VAL A 68 -0.35 2.26 -6.49
C VAL A 68 -0.55 2.99 -7.82
N THR A 69 -1.77 2.95 -8.33
CA THR A 69 -2.15 3.69 -9.56
C THR A 69 -2.67 5.09 -9.28
N ALA A 70 -2.98 5.40 -8.01
CA ALA A 70 -3.45 6.71 -7.58
C ALA A 70 -2.39 7.80 -7.74
N LYS A 71 -2.70 8.80 -8.58
CA LYS A 71 -1.93 10.06 -8.62
C LYS A 71 -2.07 10.84 -7.31
N GLY A 72 -3.25 10.78 -6.72
CA GLY A 72 -3.66 11.58 -5.56
C GLY A 72 -3.47 10.94 -4.19
N LEU A 73 -2.71 9.84 -4.05
CA LEU A 73 -2.44 9.26 -2.73
C LEU A 73 -1.64 10.28 -1.89
N THR A 74 -2.22 10.74 -0.77
CA THR A 74 -1.62 11.76 0.10
C THR A 74 -0.99 11.17 1.35
N SER A 75 -1.48 10.03 1.85
CA SER A 75 -0.98 9.45 3.09
C SER A 75 -0.94 7.92 3.12
N ILE A 76 0.12 7.38 3.72
CA ILE A 76 0.25 5.99 4.15
C ILE A 76 0.31 5.97 5.69
N GLY A 77 -0.58 5.21 6.32
CA GLY A 77 -0.75 5.19 7.78
C GLY A 77 0.38 4.51 8.55
N LYS A 78 0.38 4.71 9.88
CA LYS A 78 1.31 4.05 10.81
C LYS A 78 1.23 2.53 10.64
N ASN A 79 2.37 1.85 10.59
CA ASN A 79 2.47 0.40 10.46
C ASN A 79 1.72 -0.23 9.26
N ALA A 80 1.38 0.55 8.21
CA ALA A 80 0.50 0.09 7.13
C ALA A 80 0.94 -1.24 6.48
N PHE A 81 2.24 -1.47 6.32
CA PHE A 81 2.86 -2.69 5.76
C PHE A 81 3.83 -3.34 6.75
N LYS A 82 3.65 -3.09 8.07
CA LYS A 82 4.55 -3.64 9.09
C LYS A 82 4.49 -5.17 9.07
N GLY A 83 5.64 -5.82 9.02
CA GLY A 83 5.74 -7.29 9.06
C GLY A 83 5.40 -8.00 7.75
N ASP A 84 5.30 -7.27 6.63
CA ASP A 84 5.13 -7.85 5.29
C ASP A 84 6.46 -8.42 4.78
N ARG A 85 6.93 -9.49 5.42
CA ARG A 85 8.30 -10.02 5.30
C ARG A 85 8.71 -10.37 3.86
N LYS A 86 7.77 -10.74 3.00
CA LYS A 86 8.02 -11.10 1.58
C LYS A 86 7.85 -9.93 0.61
N LEU A 87 7.58 -8.70 1.09
CA LEU A 87 7.33 -7.55 0.22
C LEU A 87 8.61 -7.17 -0.56
N LYS A 88 8.62 -7.47 -1.86
CA LYS A 88 9.75 -7.23 -2.77
C LYS A 88 9.62 -5.92 -3.53
N THR A 89 8.40 -5.46 -3.82
CA THR A 89 8.19 -4.26 -4.63
C THR A 89 7.03 -3.41 -4.14
N VAL A 90 7.29 -2.11 -3.98
CA VAL A 90 6.27 -1.08 -3.80
C VAL A 90 6.40 -0.09 -4.96
N ASN A 91 5.42 -0.06 -5.85
CA ASN A 91 5.42 0.84 -7.00
C ASN A 91 4.53 2.06 -6.72
N LEU A 92 5.20 3.21 -6.53
CA LEU A 92 4.60 4.52 -6.29
C LEU A 92 4.85 5.48 -7.47
N ARG A 93 5.33 5.01 -8.63
CA ARG A 93 5.72 5.88 -9.77
C ARG A 93 4.62 6.82 -10.26
N LYS A 94 3.34 6.44 -10.09
CA LYS A 94 2.20 7.27 -10.49
C LYS A 94 1.78 8.27 -9.42
N VAL A 95 2.21 8.11 -8.16
CA VAL A 95 1.82 8.96 -7.02
C VAL A 95 2.50 10.32 -7.14
N LYS A 96 1.72 11.40 -7.19
CA LYS A 96 2.24 12.77 -7.30
C LYS A 96 2.08 13.59 -6.02
N ALA A 97 1.19 13.17 -5.12
CA ALA A 97 0.74 13.97 -3.99
C ALA A 97 1.07 13.39 -2.59
N LEU A 98 1.99 12.44 -2.47
CA LEU A 98 2.33 11.84 -1.16
C LEU A 98 2.94 12.89 -0.22
N LYS A 99 2.26 13.16 0.89
CA LYS A 99 2.67 14.13 1.92
C LYS A 99 3.12 13.46 3.21
N LYS A 100 2.53 12.32 3.58
CA LYS A 100 2.77 11.66 4.88
C LYS A 100 2.95 10.16 4.74
N VAL A 101 3.96 9.62 5.42
CA VAL A 101 4.14 8.17 5.63
C VAL A 101 4.33 7.96 7.13
N GLY A 102 3.45 7.15 7.74
CA GLY A 102 3.43 6.94 9.18
C GLY A 102 4.67 6.19 9.70
N LYS A 103 5.02 6.44 10.96
CA LYS A 103 6.12 5.74 11.66
C LYS A 103 5.96 4.23 11.53
N GLY A 104 7.05 3.56 11.15
CA GLY A 104 7.09 2.10 11.01
C GLY A 104 6.18 1.52 9.93
N ALA A 105 5.66 2.33 8.98
CA ALA A 105 4.80 1.83 7.91
C ALA A 105 5.43 0.65 7.13
N PHE A 106 6.76 0.59 7.07
CA PHE A 106 7.51 -0.48 6.40
C PHE A 106 8.47 -1.22 7.37
N LYS A 107 8.22 -1.19 8.68
CA LYS A 107 9.07 -1.91 9.64
C LYS A 107 8.92 -3.43 9.44
N GLY A 108 10.04 -4.15 9.33
CA GLY A 108 10.06 -5.61 9.23
C GLY A 108 9.63 -6.17 7.87
N ILE A 109 9.67 -5.36 6.81
CA ILE A 109 9.56 -5.86 5.43
C ILE A 109 10.90 -6.40 4.93
N SER A 110 10.93 -7.00 3.74
CA SER A 110 12.16 -7.51 3.14
C SER A 110 13.25 -6.44 3.06
N LYS A 111 14.45 -6.75 3.57
CA LYS A 111 15.64 -5.90 3.40
C LYS A 111 16.00 -5.70 1.91
N LYS A 112 15.51 -6.56 1.00
CA LYS A 112 15.70 -6.50 -0.46
C LYS A 112 14.60 -5.75 -1.22
N VAL A 113 13.64 -5.14 -0.53
CA VAL A 113 12.53 -4.39 -1.17
C VAL A 113 13.05 -3.35 -2.16
N THR A 114 12.34 -3.15 -3.27
CA THR A 114 12.52 -1.98 -4.15
C THR A 114 11.28 -1.11 -4.11
N VAL A 115 11.44 0.15 -3.70
CA VAL A 115 10.39 1.17 -3.72
C VAL A 115 10.61 2.07 -4.92
N LYS A 116 9.75 1.98 -5.92
CA LYS A 116 9.83 2.78 -7.14
C LYS A 116 9.04 4.08 -6.95
N VAL A 117 9.68 5.24 -7.10
CA VAL A 117 9.04 6.56 -6.93
C VAL A 117 9.11 7.37 -8.24
N PRO A 118 8.31 8.45 -8.41
CA PRO A 118 8.47 9.34 -9.56
C PRO A 118 9.83 10.06 -9.49
N LYS A 119 10.55 10.14 -10.61
CA LYS A 119 11.90 10.76 -10.68
C LYS A 119 11.90 12.15 -10.04
N GLN A 120 10.92 12.98 -10.37
CA GLN A 120 10.77 14.37 -9.90
C GLN A 120 10.46 14.48 -8.39
N LYS A 121 9.95 13.41 -7.76
CA LYS A 121 9.59 13.39 -6.33
C LYS A 121 10.55 12.54 -5.49
N LYS A 122 11.61 11.97 -6.09
CA LYS A 122 12.52 11.04 -5.42
C LYS A 122 13.11 11.63 -4.13
N LYS A 123 13.66 12.84 -4.17
CA LYS A 123 14.25 13.52 -2.98
C LYS A 123 13.22 13.67 -1.86
N ALA A 124 12.01 14.17 -2.17
CA ALA A 124 10.95 14.39 -1.20
C ALA A 124 10.43 13.06 -0.61
N TYR A 125 10.13 12.07 -1.45
CA TYR A 125 9.57 10.79 -1.00
C TYR A 125 10.60 9.96 -0.25
N SER A 126 11.88 10.06 -0.62
CA SER A 126 12.97 9.40 0.12
C SER A 126 13.01 9.81 1.58
N LYS A 127 12.81 11.10 1.91
CA LYS A 127 12.77 11.55 3.32
C LYS A 127 11.64 10.86 4.10
N LEU A 128 10.44 10.82 3.52
CA LEU A 128 9.25 10.20 4.13
C LEU A 128 9.41 8.69 4.31
N LEU A 129 9.88 8.00 3.27
CA LEU A 129 10.03 6.55 3.25
C LEU A 129 11.16 6.06 4.17
N LYS A 130 12.27 6.81 4.27
CA LYS A 130 13.35 6.50 5.21
C LYS A 130 12.87 6.53 6.65
N LYS A 131 12.16 7.60 7.05
CA LYS A 131 11.53 7.70 8.39
C LYS A 131 10.53 6.57 8.69
N ALA A 132 10.01 5.93 7.65
CA ALA A 132 9.05 4.84 7.76
C ALA A 132 9.66 3.42 7.73
N GLY A 133 10.99 3.30 7.60
CA GLY A 133 11.72 2.03 7.66
C GLY A 133 12.24 1.51 6.31
N ILE A 134 12.27 2.33 5.26
CA ILE A 134 12.90 1.97 3.97
C ILE A 134 14.35 2.45 3.94
N ALA A 135 15.30 1.54 3.69
CA ALA A 135 16.70 1.91 3.50
C ALA A 135 16.90 2.77 2.22
N ALA A 136 17.85 3.72 2.25
CA ALA A 136 18.06 4.68 1.17
C ALA A 136 18.30 4.01 -0.20
N GLY A 137 19.17 3.00 -0.26
CA GLY A 137 19.49 2.25 -1.49
C GLY A 137 18.34 1.41 -2.05
N ARG A 138 17.19 1.36 -1.37
CA ARG A 138 15.99 0.66 -1.84
C ARG A 138 15.00 1.57 -2.58
N ILE A 139 15.24 2.87 -2.62
CA ILE A 139 14.35 3.85 -3.24
C ILE A 139 14.88 4.21 -4.63
N LYS A 140 14.18 3.71 -5.66
CA LYS A 140 14.58 3.85 -7.06
C LYS A 140 13.74 4.88 -7.79
#